data_AF-A0A7G8H9U5-F1
#
_entry.id   AF-A0A7G8H9U5-F1
#
_cell.length_a   1.000
_cell.length_b   1.000
_cell.length_c   1.000
_cell.angle_alpha   90.00
_cell.angle_beta   90.00
_cell.angle_gamma   90.00
#
_symmetry.space_group_name_H-M   'P 1'
#
loop_
_entity.id
_entity.type
_entity.pdbx_description
1 polymer ?
#
loop_
_entity_poly.entity_id
_entity_poly.type
_entity_poly.pdbx_seq_one_letter_code
_entity_poly.pdbx_strand_id
1 'polypeptide(L)' 'MTQQMSLVQIYLDAVTHQVITNEELAYVAGNQDRFDRTELKLTARLEHLIGVGNISVGRR' A
#
# COMPACT_ATOMS: atom_id res chain seq x y z
N MET A 1 13.13 6.92 15.51
CA MET A 1 13.23 7.29 14.08
C MET A 1 12.08 6.60 13.35
N THR A 2 10.95 7.26 13.17
CA THR A 2 9.90 6.74 12.28
C THR A 2 10.37 6.97 10.86
N GLN A 3 10.81 5.91 10.18
CA GLN A 3 11.02 5.97 8.73
C GLN A 3 9.71 6.41 8.10
N GLN A 4 9.72 7.51 7.37
CA GLN A 4 8.55 7.97 6.64
C GLN A 4 8.37 7.03 5.45
N MET A 5 7.54 5.99 5.61
CA MET A 5 7.23 5.06 4.53
C MET A 5 6.57 5.84 3.39
N SER A 6 7.08 5.73 2.16
CA SER A 6 6.42 6.30 0.99
C SER A 6 5.35 5.35 0.47
N LEU A 7 4.18 5.86 0.08
CA LEU A 7 3.15 5.06 -0.60
C LEU A 7 3.72 4.34 -1.83
N VAL A 8 4.62 4.99 -2.58
CA VAL A 8 5.26 4.40 -3.77
C VAL A 8 6.10 3.19 -3.39
N GLN A 9 6.87 3.28 -2.30
CA GLN A 9 7.69 2.15 -1.82
C GLN A 9 6.81 1.01 -1.34
N ILE A 10 5.78 1.30 -0.54
CA ILE A 10 4.78 0.31 -0.10
C ILE A 10 4.16 -0.40 -1.30
N TYR A 11 3.77 0.35 -2.32
CA TYR A 11 3.17 -0.21 -3.53
C TYR A 11 4.16 -1.13 -4.27
N LEU A 12 5.39 -0.68 -4.49
CA LEU A 12 6.42 -1.46 -5.18
C LEU A 12 6.76 -2.75 -4.41
N ASP A 13 6.95 -2.66 -3.10
CA ASP A 13 7.22 -3.82 -2.26
C ASP A 13 6.05 -4.80 -2.24
N ALA A 14 4.81 -4.28 -2.17
CA ALA A 14 3.62 -5.12 -2.16
C ALA A 14 3.41 -5.86 -3.48
N VAL A 15 3.66 -5.21 -4.61
CA VAL A 15 3.58 -5.85 -5.93
C VAL A 15 4.72 -6.84 -6.13
N THR A 16 5.94 -6.50 -5.70
CA THR A 16 7.14 -7.33 -5.87
C THR A 16 7.05 -8.62 -5.08
N HIS A 17 6.60 -8.54 -3.82
CA HIS A 17 6.51 -9.69 -2.93
C HIS A 17 5.11 -10.32 -2.90
N GLN A 18 4.15 -9.77 -3.66
CA GLN A 18 2.74 -10.21 -3.69
C GLN A 18 2.07 -10.25 -2.30
N VAL A 19 2.59 -9.50 -1.34
CA VAL A 19 2.11 -9.43 0.04
C VAL A 19 2.15 -7.98 0.48
N ILE A 20 1.12 -7.49 1.17
CA ILE A 20 1.16 -6.22 1.92
C ILE A 20 1.02 -6.50 3.41
N THR A 21 1.79 -5.79 4.23
CA THR A 21 1.71 -5.92 5.69
C THR A 21 0.57 -5.11 6.27
N ASN A 22 0.11 -5.50 7.46
CA ASN A 22 -0.92 -4.74 8.18
C ASN A 22 -0.47 -3.31 8.52
N GLU A 23 0.83 -3.10 8.79
CA GLU A 23 1.39 -1.77 9.10
C GLU A 23 1.36 -0.86 7.88
N GLU A 24 1.72 -1.39 6.71
CA GLU A 24 1.65 -0.67 5.44
C GLU A 24 0.19 -0.38 5.06
N LEU A 25 -0.71 -1.34 5.22
CA LEU A 25 -2.13 -1.14 4.95
C LEU A 25 -2.71 -0.05 5.86
N ALA A 26 -2.36 -0.07 7.15
CA ALA A 26 -2.76 0.96 8.10
C ALA A 26 -2.17 2.34 7.76
N TYR A 27 -0.92 2.39 7.30
CA TYR A 27 -0.30 3.61 6.80
C TYR A 27 -1.08 4.17 5.60
N VAL A 28 -1.39 3.33 4.61
CA VAL A 28 -2.13 3.74 3.40
C VAL A 28 -3.51 4.25 3.77
N ALA A 29 -4.26 3.53 4.61
CA ALA A 29 -5.59 3.93 5.04
C ALA A 29 -5.58 5.22 5.89
N GLY A 30 -4.60 5.38 6.78
CA GLY A 30 -4.50 6.53 7.70
C GLY A 30 -3.93 7.81 7.09
N ASN A 31 -3.40 7.76 5.86
CA ASN A 31 -2.80 8.92 5.19
C ASN A 31 -3.50 9.32 3.88
N GLN A 32 -4.67 8.73 3.55
CA GLN A 32 -5.37 9.03 2.29
C GLN A 32 -5.66 10.52 2.07
N ASP A 33 -6.01 11.26 3.12
CA ASP A 33 -6.28 12.71 3.05
C ASP A 33 -5.04 13.56 2.69
N ARG A 34 -3.84 12.98 2.79
CA ARG A 34 -2.57 13.65 2.50
C ARG A 34 -2.00 13.28 1.13
N PHE A 35 -2.63 12.33 0.46
CA PHE A 35 -2.16 11.83 -0.82
C PHE A 35 -2.57 12.76 -1.96
N ASP A 36 -1.65 12.96 -2.88
CA ASP A 36 -1.94 13.65 -4.13
C ASP A 36 -2.80 12.77 -5.07
N ARG A 37 -3.21 13.35 -6.21
CA ARG A 37 -4.06 12.65 -7.17
C ARG A 37 -3.43 11.37 -7.76
N THR A 38 -2.10 11.32 -7.86
CA THR A 38 -1.36 10.15 -8.35
C THR A 38 -1.30 9.07 -7.28
N GLU A 39 -1.02 9.47 -6.05
CA GLU A 39 -1.02 8.61 -4.88
C GLU A 39 -2.40 7.97 -4.65
N LEU A 40 -3.49 8.73 -4.77
CA LEU A 40 -4.86 8.18 -4.68
C LEU A 40 -5.18 7.16 -5.79
N LYS A 41 -4.57 7.28 -6.97
CA LYS A 41 -4.72 6.24 -8.01
C LYS A 41 -3.92 4.99 -7.66
N LEU A 42 -2.75 5.15 -7.05
CA LEU A 42 -1.92 4.05 -6.58
C LEU A 42 -2.62 3.28 -5.45
N THR A 43 -3.25 3.96 -4.49
CA THR A 43 -4.04 3.32 -3.43
C THR A 43 -5.21 2.52 -4.02
N ALA A 44 -5.99 3.12 -4.93
CA ALA A 44 -7.10 2.41 -5.59
C ALA A 44 -6.62 1.18 -6.38
N ARG A 45 -5.45 1.27 -7.03
CA ARG A 45 -4.86 0.13 -7.73
C ARG A 45 -4.41 -0.97 -6.76
N LEU A 46 -3.81 -0.59 -5.64
CA LEU A 46 -3.40 -1.51 -4.59
C LEU A 46 -4.59 -2.24 -3.98
N GLU A 47 -5.66 -1.52 -3.64
CA GLU A 47 -6.92 -2.09 -3.15
C GLU A 47 -7.53 -3.07 -4.14
N HIS A 48 -7.52 -2.73 -5.44
CA HIS A 48 -7.97 -3.64 -6.49
C HIS A 48 -7.13 -4.92 -6.53
N LEU A 49 -5.79 -4.82 -6.46
CA LEU A 49 -4.90 -5.99 -6.46
C LEU A 49 -5.12 -6.89 -5.25
N ILE A 50 -5.42 -6.31 -4.09
CA ILE A 50 -5.81 -7.06 -2.89
C ILE A 50 -7.16 -7.73 -3.09
N GLY A 51 -8.16 -7.00 -3.59
CA GLY A 51 -9.52 -7.49 -3.78
C GLY A 51 -9.63 -8.65 -4.79
N VAL A 52 -8.78 -8.68 -5.82
CA VAL A 52 -8.72 -9.79 -6.78
C VAL A 52 -7.81 -10.95 -6.32
N GLY A 53 -7.15 -10.82 -5.17
CA GLY A 53 -6.28 -11.85 -4.62
C GLY A 53 -4.87 -11.91 -5.21
N ASN A 54 -4.44 -10.90 -5.98
CA ASN A 54 -3.08 -10.82 -6.51
C ASN A 54 -2.04 -10.41 -5.44
N ILE A 55 -2.49 -9.67 -4.42
CA ILE A 55 -1.69 -9.31 -3.25
C ILE A 55 -2.41 -9.81 -2.01
N SER A 56 -1.71 -10.58 -1.18
CA SER A 56 -2.24 -11.06 0.10
C SER A 56 -1.94 -10.07 1.23
N VAL A 57 -2.83 -9.94 2.21
CA VAL A 57 -2.52 -9.23 3.45
C VAL A 57 -1.84 -10.21 4.41
N GLY A 58 -0.60 -9.93 4.82
CA GLY A 58 0.20 -10.90 5.55
C GLY A 58 1.43 -10.33 6.22
N ARG A 59 2.38 -11.19 6.58
CA ARG A 59 3.72 -10.78 7.04
C ARG A 59 4.72 -11.08 5.93
N ARG A 60 5.70 -10.21 5.77
CA ARG A 60 6.88 -10.44 4.93
C ARG A 60 8.06 -10.83 5.82
#